data_AF-A0ABD5UWT9-F1
#
_entry.id   AF-A0ABD5UWT9-F1
#
_cell.length_a   1.000
_cell.length_b   1.000
_cell.length_c   1.000
_cell.angle_alpha   90.00
_cell.angle_beta   90.00
_cell.angle_gamma   90.00
#
_symmetry.space_group_name_H-M   'P 1'
#
loop_
_entity.id
_entity.type
_entity.pdbx_description
1 polymer ?
#
loop_
_entity_poly.entity_id
_entity_poly.type
_entity_poly.pdbx_seq_one_letter_code
_entity_poly.pdbx_strand_id
1 'polypeptide(L)'
;MTRDDDTPEEDAPTDAGDGPEPVPDSDPRHIDPAGDLADAVESGDLELTLADDTDAEELRDLVDAAESGELGSVEPGLEAQVRIARALLEDVDDGEE
;
A
#
# COMPACT_ATOMS: atom_id res chain seq x y z
N MET A 1 18.20 -60.40 13.21
CA MET A 1 17.77 -59.23 14.00
C MET A 1 18.90 -58.23 13.96
N THR A 2 18.66 -57.07 13.32
CA THR A 2 19.44 -55.81 13.19
C THR A 2 19.59 -55.47 11.72
N ARG A 3 19.29 -54.26 11.25
CA ARG A 3 18.57 -53.11 11.81
C ARG A 3 18.27 -52.25 10.57
N ASP A 4 17.12 -51.63 10.58
CA ASP A 4 16.66 -50.64 9.61
C ASP A 4 17.77 -49.62 9.31
N ASP A 5 18.17 -49.55 8.04
CA ASP A 5 19.00 -48.46 7.53
C ASP A 5 18.03 -47.40 6.97
N ASP A 6 17.28 -46.81 7.89
CA ASP A 6 16.66 -45.50 7.72
C ASP A 6 17.82 -44.50 7.64
N THR A 7 18.36 -44.30 6.44
CA THR A 7 19.21 -43.14 6.17
C THR A 7 18.29 -41.94 6.28
N PRO A 8 18.44 -41.03 7.27
CA PRO A 8 17.65 -39.82 7.29
C PRO A 8 18.04 -39.03 6.03
N GLU A 9 17.07 -38.71 5.19
CA GLU A 9 17.23 -37.66 4.19
C GLU A 9 17.71 -36.42 4.96
N GLU A 10 19.00 -36.12 4.82
CA GLU A 10 19.59 -34.88 5.34
C GLU A 10 18.70 -33.74 4.86
N ASP A 11 18.06 -33.07 5.81
CA ASP A 11 17.36 -31.80 5.61
C ASP A 11 18.19 -30.95 4.67
N ALA A 12 17.78 -30.91 3.40
CA ALA A 12 18.35 -30.01 2.42
C ALA A 12 18.28 -28.63 3.08
N PRO A 13 19.39 -27.89 3.20
CA PRO A 13 19.33 -26.57 3.79
C PRO A 13 18.29 -25.79 2.99
N THR A 14 17.18 -25.44 3.63
CA THR A 14 16.26 -24.45 3.10
C THR A 14 17.13 -23.25 2.81
N ASP A 15 17.21 -22.88 1.54
CA ASP A 15 17.88 -21.68 1.03
C ASP A 15 17.38 -20.49 1.85
N ALA A 16 18.07 -20.21 2.95
CA ALA A 16 17.75 -19.14 3.86
C ALA A 16 18.37 -17.88 3.26
N GLY A 17 17.72 -17.41 2.20
CA GLY A 17 17.73 -16.05 1.71
C GLY A 17 19.10 -15.38 1.61
N ASP A 18 19.87 -15.71 0.58
CA ASP A 18 20.82 -14.76 -0.02
C ASP A 18 20.05 -13.83 -0.99
N GLY A 19 18.94 -13.27 -0.50
CA GLY A 19 18.24 -12.19 -1.17
C GLY A 19 18.87 -10.85 -0.76
N PRO A 20 18.82 -9.80 -1.60
CA PRO A 20 19.26 -8.47 -1.18
C PRO A 20 18.56 -8.07 0.12
N GLU A 21 19.28 -7.45 1.04
CA GLU A 21 18.71 -6.93 2.30
C GLU A 21 17.48 -6.07 2.00
N PRO A 22 16.38 -6.17 2.79
CA PRO A 22 15.21 -5.34 2.58
C PRO A 22 15.64 -3.87 2.58
N VAL A 23 15.30 -3.17 1.51
CA VAL A 23 15.58 -1.74 1.37
C VAL A 23 14.68 -0.99 2.36
N PRO A 24 15.22 -0.09 3.20
CA PRO A 24 14.39 0.77 4.04
C PRO A 24 13.54 1.72 3.18
N ASP A 25 12.36 2.12 3.65
CA ASP A 25 11.48 3.07 2.93
C ASP A 25 12.17 4.42 2.62
N SER A 26 13.18 4.80 3.41
CA SER A 26 13.98 6.02 3.17
C SER A 26 15.10 5.85 2.14
N ASP A 27 15.36 4.63 1.64
CA ASP A 27 16.36 4.38 0.60
C ASP A 27 15.80 4.84 -0.76
N PRO A 28 16.51 5.68 -1.54
CA PRO A 28 16.05 6.14 -2.85
C PRO A 28 15.85 5.02 -3.89
N ARG A 29 16.29 3.79 -3.59
CA ARG A 29 16.02 2.59 -4.39
C ARG A 29 14.78 1.83 -3.93
N HIS A 30 14.18 2.22 -2.81
CA HIS A 30 12.90 1.69 -2.38
C HIS A 30 11.84 2.14 -3.39
N ILE A 31 11.14 1.17 -3.95
CA ILE A 31 10.01 1.45 -4.83
C ILE A 31 8.81 1.59 -3.91
N ASP A 32 8.12 2.73 -3.95
CA ASP A 32 6.85 2.94 -3.25
C ASP A 32 5.73 3.10 -4.28
N PRO A 33 5.17 1.98 -4.79
CA PRO A 33 4.14 2.05 -5.81
C PRO A 33 2.90 2.81 -5.34
N ALA A 34 2.60 2.78 -4.03
CA ALA A 34 1.43 3.43 -3.48
C ALA A 34 1.65 4.95 -3.44
N GLY A 35 2.81 5.39 -2.93
CA GLY A 35 3.22 6.79 -2.95
C GLY A 35 3.34 7.36 -4.35
N ASP A 36 4.01 6.64 -5.27
CA ASP A 36 4.18 7.05 -6.66
C ASP A 36 2.83 7.27 -7.37
N LEU A 37 1.83 6.41 -7.09
CA LEU A 37 0.47 6.59 -7.61
C LEU A 37 -0.23 7.79 -7.00
N ALA A 38 -0.10 8.01 -5.69
CA ALA A 38 -0.68 9.18 -5.04
C ALA A 38 -0.10 10.49 -5.60
N ASP A 39 1.23 10.55 -5.78
CA ASP A 39 1.91 11.71 -6.36
C ASP A 39 1.46 11.97 -7.81
N ALA A 40 1.28 10.92 -8.61
CA ALA A 40 0.83 11.05 -9.99
C ALA A 40 -0.62 11.57 -10.09
N VAL A 41 -1.50 11.16 -9.17
CA VAL A 41 -2.88 11.69 -9.10
C VAL A 41 -2.88 13.15 -8.65
N GLU A 42 -2.13 13.49 -7.60
CA GLU A 42 -2.04 14.87 -7.08
C GLU A 42 -1.43 15.85 -8.09
N SER A 43 -0.45 15.40 -8.88
CA SER A 43 0.15 16.17 -9.99
C SER A 43 -0.80 16.36 -11.18
N GLY A 44 -1.87 15.56 -11.28
CA GLY A 44 -2.70 15.47 -12.47
C GLY A 44 -2.03 14.72 -13.64
N ASP A 45 -0.93 13.99 -13.38
CA ASP A 45 -0.33 13.08 -14.35
C ASP A 45 -1.25 11.88 -14.64
N LEU A 46 -2.07 11.51 -13.64
CA LEU A 46 -3.17 10.56 -13.74
C LEU A 46 -4.49 11.25 -13.42
N GLU A 47 -5.26 11.58 -14.46
CA GLU A 47 -6.63 12.06 -14.33
C GLU A 47 -7.57 10.90 -13.95
N LEU A 48 -8.10 10.93 -12.73
CA LEU A 48 -9.04 9.96 -12.20
C LEU A 48 -10.31 10.67 -11.74
N THR A 49 -11.45 10.01 -11.91
CA THR A 49 -12.75 10.49 -11.43
C THR A 49 -13.41 9.41 -10.59
N LEU A 50 -14.20 9.81 -9.60
CA LEU A 50 -15.03 8.88 -8.85
C LEU A 50 -16.01 8.16 -9.78
N ALA A 51 -16.17 6.86 -9.56
CA ALA A 51 -17.16 6.08 -10.30
C ALA A 51 -18.57 6.42 -9.80
N ASP A 52 -19.57 6.33 -10.68
CA ASP A 52 -20.97 6.69 -10.35
C ASP A 52 -21.54 5.89 -9.15
N ASP A 53 -21.04 4.67 -8.93
CA ASP A 53 -21.44 3.79 -7.82
C ASP A 53 -20.62 4.00 -6.54
N THR A 54 -19.70 4.97 -6.50
CA THR A 54 -18.86 5.25 -5.33
C THR A 54 -19.43 6.41 -4.52
N ASP A 55 -19.66 6.19 -3.23
CA ASP A 55 -20.18 7.20 -2.32
C ASP A 55 -19.09 8.17 -1.86
N ALA A 56 -19.17 9.43 -2.28
CA ALA A 56 -18.22 10.47 -1.87
C ALA A 56 -18.27 10.78 -0.37
N GLU A 57 -19.41 10.59 0.30
CA GLU A 57 -19.53 10.76 1.75
C GLU A 57 -18.74 9.70 2.52
N GLU A 58 -18.81 8.43 2.09
CA GLU A 58 -17.99 7.34 2.67
C GLU A 58 -16.50 7.60 2.48
N LEU A 59 -16.11 8.18 1.34
CA LEU A 59 -14.72 8.57 1.08
C LEU A 59 -14.25 9.69 2.03
N ARG A 60 -15.12 10.65 2.36
CA ARG A 60 -14.84 11.72 3.34
C ARG A 60 -14.67 11.14 4.74
N ASP A 61 -15.55 10.23 5.15
CA ASP A 61 -15.45 9.53 6.43
C ASP A 61 -14.13 8.75 6.56
N LEU A 62 -13.68 8.11 5.48
CA LEU A 62 -12.37 7.43 5.45
C LEU A 62 -11.22 8.40 5.74
N VAL A 63 -11.20 9.56 5.07
CA VAL A 63 -10.17 10.59 5.27
C VAL A 63 -10.17 11.08 6.71
N ASP A 64 -11.35 11.41 7.25
CA ASP A 64 -11.49 11.87 8.64
C ASP A 64 -11.05 10.81 9.66
N ALA A 65 -11.40 9.54 9.44
CA ALA A 65 -10.98 8.43 10.29
C ALA A 65 -9.45 8.23 10.26
N ALA A 66 -8.83 8.39 9.09
CA ALA A 66 -7.38 8.30 8.95
C ALA A 66 -6.66 9.47 9.65
N GLU A 67 -7.12 10.71 9.43
CA GLU A 67 -6.51 11.91 10.01
C GLU A 67 -6.71 12.01 11.52
N SER A 68 -7.82 11.49 12.04
CA SER A 68 -8.06 11.38 13.49
C SER A 68 -7.25 10.25 14.16
N GLY A 69 -6.61 9.38 13.37
CA GLY A 69 -5.84 8.23 13.85
C GLY A 69 -6.71 7.06 14.30
N GLU A 70 -8.00 7.04 13.96
CA GLU A 70 -8.91 5.93 14.27
C GLU A 70 -8.49 4.62 13.57
N LEU A 71 -7.88 4.73 12.39
CA LEU A 71 -7.41 3.60 11.59
C LEU A 71 -6.07 3.01 12.07
N GLY A 72 -5.47 3.58 13.14
CA GLY A 72 -4.22 3.11 13.72
C GLY A 72 -2.99 3.79 13.14
N SER A 73 -1.85 3.09 13.14
CA SER A 73 -0.60 3.62 12.60
C SER A 73 -0.73 3.88 11.10
N VAL A 74 -0.24 5.04 10.65
CA VAL A 74 -0.24 5.41 9.23
C VAL A 74 0.80 4.57 8.51
N GLU A 75 0.34 3.47 7.91
CA GLU A 75 1.12 2.67 6.98
C GLU A 75 1.23 3.42 5.63
N PRO A 76 2.33 3.27 4.87
CA PRO A 76 2.53 3.99 3.61
C PRO A 76 1.37 3.82 2.61
N GLY A 77 0.80 2.61 2.56
CA GLY A 77 -0.36 2.33 1.71
C GLY A 77 -1.63 3.07 2.14
N LEU A 78 -1.86 3.25 3.45
CA LEU A 78 -3.00 4.01 3.96
C LEU A 78 -2.82 5.50 3.67
N GLU A 79 -1.61 6.02 3.86
CA GLU A 79 -1.28 7.42 3.55
C GLU A 79 -1.55 7.74 2.06
N ALA A 80 -1.07 6.86 1.16
CA ALA A 80 -1.33 7.00 -0.26
C ALA A 80 -2.83 6.98 -0.59
N GLN A 81 -3.60 6.07 0.02
CA GLN A 81 -5.05 6.00 -0.18
C GLN A 81 -5.75 7.31 0.24
N VAL A 82 -5.39 7.87 1.40
CA VAL A 82 -5.97 9.12 1.90
C VAL A 82 -5.63 10.29 0.99
N ARG A 83 -4.39 10.37 0.49
CA ARG A 83 -3.98 11.40 -0.47
C ARG A 83 -4.78 11.32 -1.78
N ILE A 84 -4.93 10.11 -2.34
CA ILE A 84 -5.74 9.90 -3.55
C ILE A 84 -7.20 10.26 -3.29
N ALA A 85 -7.78 9.80 -2.17
CA ALA A 85 -9.16 10.10 -1.81
C ALA A 85 -9.42 11.61 -1.70
N ARG A 86 -8.49 12.35 -1.10
CA ARG A 86 -8.58 13.80 -0.97
C ARG A 86 -8.52 14.51 -2.32
N ALA A 87 -7.61 14.10 -3.21
CA ALA A 87 -7.51 14.67 -4.55
C ALA A 87 -8.80 14.42 -5.38
N LEU A 88 -9.38 13.22 -5.26
CA LEU A 88 -10.66 12.89 -5.92
C LEU A 88 -11.83 13.69 -5.36
N LEU A 89 -11.86 13.95 -4.05
CA LEU A 89 -12.90 14.75 -3.41
C LEU A 89 -12.80 16.22 -3.78
N GLU A 90 -11.58 16.76 -3.89
CA GLU A 90 -11.35 18.14 -4.36
C GLU A 90 -11.91 18.33 -5.78
N ASP A 91 -11.67 17.39 -6.70
CA ASP A 91 -12.24 17.42 -8.06
C ASP A 91 -13.78 17.38 -8.06
N VAL A 92 -14.38 16.56 -7.18
CA VAL A 92 -15.85 16.53 -7.02
C VAL A 92 -16.37 17.86 -6.48
N ASP A 93 -15.76 18.40 -5.43
CA ASP A 93 -16.19 19.64 -4.78
C ASP A 93 -16.04 20.85 -5.74
N ASP A 94 -15.00 20.89 -6.58
CA ASP A 94 -14.79 21.91 -7.62
C ASP A 94 -15.76 21.76 -8.81
N GLY A 95 -16.24 20.55 -9.10
CA GLY A 95 -17.18 20.24 -10.17
C GLY A 95 -18.65 20.57 -9.86
N GLU A 96 -18.99 20.82 -8.59
CA GLU A 96 -20.36 21.15 -8.14
C GLU A 96 -20.71 22.65 -8.21
N GLU A 97 -19.82 23.51 -8.75
CA GLU A 97 -20.02 24.98 -8.86
C GLU A 97 -20.74 25.46 -10.15
#